data_AF-A0A382TZW7-F1
#
_entry.id   AF-A0A382TZW7-F1
#
_cell.length_a   1.000
_cell.length_b   1.000
_cell.length_c   1.000
_cell.angle_alpha   90.00
_cell.angle_beta   90.00
_cell.angle_gamma   90.00
#
_symmetry.space_group_name_H-M   'P 1'
#
loop_
_entity.id
_entity.type
_entity.pdbx_description
1 polymer ?
#
loop_
_entity_poly.entity_id
_entity_poly.type
_entity_poly.pdbx_seq_one_letter_code
_entity_poly.pdbx_strand_id
1 'polypeptide(L)'
;MRRWVFISLPVLCWGAFFANAAEPTVPEVRAALRKAVGFFHEQVSTRGGYLWAYSGDLKLREAEGRATLTQAWVQPPGTPAVGEAMLEAYTATRDEYYLKAARASAQVLLNGQLATGGWFYSVNVGAAPGRQRKSTLDDDTTTAAVRFLMRLDKLTGFKDRAVHAGAKRALDAMLRVQFPNGAWYMWWDEPSPDRSARNYPVFRARYPKAWPRQWDNKWTGRYFLNDNVTQNMIRTLLLAHAVYGEARFKASAERAGDFLILAQMPEP
;
A
#
# COMPACT_ATOMS: atom_id res chain seq x y z
N MET A 1 -45.80 -20.97 -64.52
CA MET A 1 -45.05 -19.77 -64.03
C MET A 1 -45.58 -19.41 -62.65
N ARG A 2 -44.84 -19.75 -61.57
CA ARG A 2 -45.23 -19.48 -60.17
C ARG A 2 -44.74 -18.08 -59.78
N ARG A 3 -45.67 -17.20 -59.39
CA ARG A 3 -45.36 -15.87 -58.84
C ARG A 3 -45.01 -16.00 -57.37
N TRP A 4 -43.82 -15.52 -57.00
CA TRP A 4 -43.39 -15.40 -55.60
C TRP A 4 -43.82 -14.02 -55.08
N VAL A 5 -44.54 -14.02 -53.95
CA VAL A 5 -44.90 -12.80 -53.22
C VAL A 5 -43.80 -12.55 -52.20
N PHE A 6 -43.07 -11.43 -52.33
CA PHE A 6 -42.15 -10.96 -51.30
C PHE A 6 -42.94 -10.15 -50.27
N ILE A 7 -43.03 -10.68 -49.04
CA ILE A 7 -43.52 -9.94 -47.88
C ILE A 7 -42.33 -9.17 -47.31
N SER A 8 -42.36 -7.84 -47.41
CA SER A 8 -41.40 -6.95 -46.75
C SER A 8 -41.65 -6.95 -45.24
N LEU A 9 -40.72 -7.51 -44.47
CA LEU A 9 -40.66 -7.33 -43.02
C LEU A 9 -40.25 -5.87 -42.71
N PRO A 10 -40.97 -5.13 -41.86
CA PRO A 10 -40.52 -3.82 -41.42
C PRO A 10 -39.31 -4.01 -40.51
N VAL A 11 -38.21 -3.35 -40.89
CA VAL A 11 -37.01 -3.19 -40.07
C VAL A 11 -37.42 -2.45 -38.80
N LEU A 12 -37.49 -3.16 -37.68
CA LEU A 12 -37.52 -2.57 -36.34
C LEU A 12 -36.17 -1.87 -36.13
N CYS A 13 -36.14 -0.57 -36.39
CA CYS A 13 -35.07 0.30 -35.91
C CYS A 13 -35.08 0.23 -34.39
N TRP A 14 -34.21 -0.59 -33.81
CA TRP A 14 -33.73 -0.40 -32.44
C TRP A 14 -33.04 0.96 -32.40
N GLY A 15 -33.81 1.99 -32.05
CA GLY A 15 -33.24 3.22 -31.54
C GLY A 15 -32.43 2.84 -30.31
N ALA A 16 -31.11 2.90 -30.44
CA ALA A 16 -30.22 2.92 -29.29
C ALA A 16 -30.58 4.19 -28.51
N PHE A 17 -31.46 4.05 -27.52
CA PHE A 17 -31.59 5.02 -26.46
C PHE A 17 -30.26 5.00 -25.71
N PHE A 18 -29.32 5.83 -26.15
CA PHE A 18 -28.29 6.32 -25.26
C PHE A 18 -29.04 7.12 -24.19
N ALA A 19 -29.40 6.43 -23.11
CA ALA A 19 -29.87 7.07 -21.90
C ALA A 19 -28.75 8.01 -21.45
N ASN A 20 -28.92 9.30 -21.72
CA ASN A 20 -28.07 10.34 -21.19
C ASN A 20 -28.45 10.44 -19.71
N ALA A 21 -27.92 9.52 -18.90
CA ALA A 21 -28.16 9.52 -17.46
C ALA A 21 -27.67 10.87 -16.93
N ALA A 22 -28.58 11.64 -16.31
CA ALA A 22 -28.20 12.90 -15.68
C ALA A 22 -27.05 12.65 -14.70
N GLU A 23 -26.07 13.56 -14.70
CA GLU A 23 -24.98 13.49 -13.73
C GLU A 23 -25.56 13.54 -12.31
N PRO A 24 -25.02 12.75 -11.37
CA PRO A 24 -25.52 12.71 -10.01
C PRO A 24 -25.28 14.07 -9.34
N THR A 25 -26.29 14.55 -8.61
CA THR A 25 -26.19 15.78 -7.83
C THR A 25 -25.25 15.60 -6.64
N VAL A 26 -24.69 16.69 -6.12
CA VAL A 26 -23.81 16.65 -4.93
C VAL A 26 -24.46 15.94 -3.72
N PRO A 27 -25.76 16.16 -3.39
CA PRO A 27 -26.43 15.41 -2.34
C PRO A 27 -26.50 13.91 -2.60
N GLU A 28 -26.77 13.48 -3.84
CA GLU A 28 -26.80 12.06 -4.22
C GLU A 28 -25.43 11.41 -4.08
N VAL A 29 -24.37 12.10 -4.55
CA VAL A 29 -22.98 11.65 -4.37
C VAL A 29 -22.62 11.53 -2.88
N ARG A 30 -23.00 12.51 -2.06
CA ARG A 30 -22.74 12.48 -0.61
C ARG A 30 -23.49 11.35 0.08
N ALA A 31 -24.75 11.10 -0.29
CA ALA A 31 -25.54 10.01 0.25
C ALA A 31 -24.96 8.64 -0.15
N ALA A 32 -24.54 8.49 -1.40
CA ALA A 32 -23.89 7.27 -1.90
C ALA A 32 -22.56 7.02 -1.19
N LEU A 33 -21.72 8.05 -1.05
CA LEU A 33 -20.45 7.95 -0.33
C LEU A 33 -20.66 7.56 1.13
N ARG A 34 -21.62 8.20 1.82
CA ARG A 34 -21.93 7.88 3.21
C ARG A 34 -22.42 6.44 3.37
N LYS A 35 -23.26 5.97 2.46
CA LYS A 35 -23.73 4.58 2.42
C LYS A 35 -22.58 3.60 2.22
N ALA A 36 -21.68 3.87 1.28
CA ALA A 36 -20.54 3.00 0.99
C ALA A 36 -19.57 2.91 2.18
N VAL A 37 -19.17 4.06 2.73
CA VAL A 37 -18.29 4.13 3.90
C VAL A 37 -18.96 3.49 5.12
N GLY A 38 -20.26 3.72 5.32
CA GLY A 38 -21.01 3.09 6.40
C GLY A 38 -21.00 1.57 6.30
N PHE A 39 -21.28 1.02 5.12
CA PHE A 39 -21.19 -0.41 4.88
C PHE A 39 -19.79 -0.97 5.18
N PHE A 40 -18.73 -0.33 4.69
CA PHE A 40 -17.36 -0.77 4.95
C PHE A 40 -17.02 -0.71 6.44
N HIS A 41 -17.28 0.42 7.09
CA HIS A 41 -16.88 0.64 8.47
C HIS A 41 -17.68 -0.23 9.45
N GLU A 42 -18.98 -0.39 9.23
CA GLU A 42 -19.89 -1.02 10.19
C GLU A 42 -20.10 -2.52 9.93
N GLN A 43 -20.05 -2.97 8.68
CA GLN A 43 -20.36 -4.36 8.31
C GLN A 43 -19.15 -5.16 7.85
N VAL A 44 -18.29 -4.55 7.01
CA VAL A 44 -17.12 -5.25 6.43
C VAL A 44 -15.95 -5.31 7.42
N SER A 45 -15.74 -4.22 8.16
CA SER A 45 -14.52 -4.05 8.94
C SER A 45 -14.43 -5.03 10.12
N THR A 46 -13.22 -5.55 10.34
CA THR A 46 -12.86 -6.14 11.62
C THR A 46 -12.28 -5.02 12.50
N ARG A 47 -13.13 -4.28 13.20
CA ARG A 47 -12.76 -3.11 14.03
C ARG A 47 -11.84 -2.11 13.31
N GLY A 48 -12.17 -1.78 12.05
CA GLY A 48 -11.38 -0.88 11.19
C GLY A 48 -10.28 -1.55 10.36
N GLY A 49 -10.09 -2.86 10.51
CA GLY A 49 -9.20 -3.67 9.68
C GLY A 49 -9.94 -4.26 8.47
N TYR A 50 -9.23 -4.38 7.35
CA TYR A 50 -9.80 -4.83 6.07
C TYR A 50 -8.92 -5.89 5.39
N LEU A 51 -9.55 -6.70 4.54
CA LEU A 51 -8.96 -7.72 3.69
C LEU A 51 -9.17 -7.35 2.21
N TRP A 52 -8.79 -8.23 1.28
CA TRP A 52 -8.90 -7.94 -0.16
C TRP A 52 -10.28 -8.18 -0.72
N ALA A 53 -10.91 -9.29 -0.34
CA ALA A 53 -12.21 -9.67 -0.84
C ALA A 53 -13.07 -10.36 0.22
N TYR A 54 -14.38 -10.22 0.01
CA TYR A 54 -15.42 -10.73 0.88
C TYR A 54 -16.56 -11.30 0.01
N SER A 55 -17.17 -12.42 0.44
CA SER A 55 -18.42 -12.87 -0.18
C SER A 55 -19.54 -11.87 0.05
N GLY A 56 -20.59 -11.91 -0.77
CA GLY A 56 -21.74 -11.00 -0.64
C GLY A 56 -22.46 -11.08 0.72
N ASP A 57 -22.33 -12.21 1.43
CA ASP A 57 -22.83 -12.41 2.79
C ASP A 57 -21.77 -12.21 3.89
N LEU A 58 -20.55 -11.77 3.53
CA LEU A 58 -19.39 -11.48 4.38
C LEU A 58 -18.87 -12.67 5.23
N LYS A 59 -19.33 -13.89 4.94
CA LYS A 59 -18.90 -15.12 5.65
C LYS A 59 -17.55 -15.63 5.17
N LEU A 60 -17.26 -15.48 3.88
CA LEU A 60 -15.95 -15.77 3.30
C LEU A 60 -15.17 -14.48 3.16
N ARG A 61 -13.90 -14.55 3.53
CA ARG A 61 -12.99 -13.42 3.54
C ARG A 61 -11.61 -13.92 3.14
N GLU A 62 -10.94 -13.18 2.28
CA GLU A 62 -9.64 -13.58 1.75
C GLU A 62 -8.66 -12.43 1.59
N ALA A 63 -7.40 -12.81 1.72
CA ALA A 63 -6.23 -12.08 1.25
C ALA A 63 -5.39 -13.06 0.42
N GLU A 64 -4.12 -13.30 0.75
CA GLU A 64 -3.31 -14.35 0.10
C GLU A 64 -3.90 -15.77 0.21
N GLY A 65 -4.84 -15.93 1.12
CA GLY A 65 -5.70 -17.10 1.23
C GLY A 65 -6.88 -16.79 2.12
N ARG A 66 -7.53 -17.84 2.64
CA ARG A 66 -8.65 -17.69 3.56
C ARG A 66 -8.19 -17.01 4.86
N ALA A 67 -8.83 -15.89 5.21
CA ALA A 67 -8.53 -15.13 6.42
C ALA A 67 -9.48 -15.50 7.57
N THR A 68 -9.01 -15.36 8.80
CA THR A 68 -9.84 -15.52 10.00
C THR A 68 -10.65 -14.25 10.29
N LEU A 69 -11.62 -14.36 11.21
CA LEU A 69 -12.46 -13.24 11.63
C LEU A 69 -11.68 -12.12 12.35
N THR A 70 -10.48 -12.42 12.84
CA THR A 70 -9.63 -11.46 13.57
C THR A 70 -8.48 -10.92 12.72
N GLN A 71 -8.26 -11.44 11.52
CA GLN A 71 -7.20 -10.96 10.64
C GLN A 71 -7.62 -9.70 9.89
N ALA A 72 -6.64 -8.82 9.72
CA ALA A 72 -6.67 -7.73 8.76
C ALA A 72 -5.37 -7.74 7.95
N TRP A 73 -5.44 -7.28 6.71
CA TRP A 73 -4.31 -7.25 5.81
C TRP A 73 -3.71 -5.85 5.73
N VAL A 74 -2.38 -5.76 5.67
CA VAL A 74 -1.62 -4.52 5.54
C VAL A 74 -1.21 -4.30 4.10
N GLN A 75 -0.82 -5.36 3.39
CA GLN A 75 -0.52 -5.29 1.95
C GLN A 75 -1.75 -4.75 1.21
N PRO A 76 -1.60 -3.68 0.41
CA PRO A 76 -2.67 -3.18 -0.43
C PRO A 76 -3.26 -4.29 -1.34
N PRO A 77 -4.57 -4.26 -1.63
CA PRO A 77 -5.57 -3.25 -1.26
C PRO A 77 -6.20 -3.45 0.14
N GLY A 78 -5.44 -3.94 1.13
CA GLY A 78 -5.92 -4.11 2.51
C GLY A 78 -6.15 -2.81 3.30
N THR A 79 -5.98 -2.91 4.61
CA THR A 79 -6.29 -1.87 5.61
C THR A 79 -5.79 -0.46 5.29
N PRO A 80 -4.52 -0.22 4.89
CA PRO A 80 -4.08 1.15 4.61
C PRO A 80 -4.75 1.75 3.36
N ALA A 81 -5.08 0.94 2.36
CA ALA A 81 -5.75 1.43 1.15
C ALA A 81 -7.19 1.89 1.45
N VAL A 82 -7.93 1.12 2.25
CA VAL A 82 -9.29 1.51 2.68
C VAL A 82 -9.23 2.71 3.63
N GLY A 83 -8.26 2.74 4.55
CA GLY A 83 -8.03 3.89 5.44
C GLY A 83 -7.75 5.18 4.66
N GLU A 84 -6.96 5.10 3.59
CA GLU A 84 -6.68 6.23 2.71
C GLU A 84 -7.94 6.71 1.98
N ALA A 85 -8.77 5.80 1.45
CA ALA A 85 -10.03 6.17 0.82
C ALA A 85 -10.98 6.91 1.79
N MET A 86 -11.02 6.48 3.06
CA MET A 86 -11.77 7.16 4.13
C MET A 86 -11.19 8.55 4.42
N LEU A 87 -9.86 8.69 4.41
CA LEU A 87 -9.17 9.96 4.62
C LEU A 87 -9.41 10.94 3.46
N GLU A 88 -9.46 10.46 2.23
CA GLU A 88 -9.81 11.23 1.03
C GLU A 88 -11.26 11.70 1.08
N ALA A 89 -12.20 10.83 1.50
CA ALA A 89 -13.59 11.20 1.75
C ALA A 89 -13.70 12.33 2.79
N TYR A 90 -12.95 12.26 3.90
CA TYR A 90 -12.88 13.34 4.88
C TYR A 90 -12.30 14.63 4.28
N THR A 91 -11.23 14.53 3.50
CA THR A 91 -10.58 15.69 2.89
C THR A 91 -11.55 16.44 1.95
N ALA A 92 -12.32 15.71 1.16
CA ALA A 92 -13.28 16.27 0.21
C ALA A 92 -14.55 16.83 0.86
N THR A 93 -14.98 16.29 2.00
CA THR A 93 -16.32 16.60 2.55
C THR A 93 -16.31 17.28 3.92
N ARG A 94 -15.21 17.13 4.68
CA ARG A 94 -15.06 17.52 6.08
C ARG A 94 -16.05 16.88 7.05
N ASP A 95 -16.70 15.78 6.65
CA ASP A 95 -17.57 15.00 7.54
C ASP A 95 -16.72 14.10 8.45
N GLU A 96 -16.75 14.41 9.75
CA GLU A 96 -15.98 13.75 10.81
C GLU A 96 -16.20 12.22 10.90
N TYR A 97 -17.30 11.69 10.35
CA TYR A 97 -17.48 10.24 10.28
C TYR A 97 -16.41 9.55 9.45
N TYR A 98 -15.99 10.16 8.34
CA TYR A 98 -14.95 9.60 7.49
C TYR A 98 -13.59 9.63 8.20
N LEU A 99 -13.30 10.69 8.96
CA LEU A 99 -12.10 10.76 9.80
C LEU A 99 -12.13 9.69 10.90
N LYS A 100 -13.28 9.47 11.54
CA LYS A 100 -13.46 8.39 12.53
C LYS A 100 -13.14 7.02 11.92
N ALA A 101 -13.66 6.74 10.72
CA ALA A 101 -13.42 5.49 10.04
C ALA A 101 -11.93 5.31 9.64
N ALA A 102 -11.28 6.37 9.14
CA ALA A 102 -9.84 6.37 8.87
C ALA A 102 -9.02 6.12 10.15
N ARG A 103 -9.35 6.79 11.25
CA ARG A 103 -8.68 6.59 12.56
C ARG A 103 -8.79 5.14 13.04
N ALA A 104 -9.90 4.45 12.78
CA ALA A 104 -10.04 3.04 13.13
C ALA A 104 -9.04 2.15 12.37
N SER A 105 -8.82 2.41 11.07
CA SER A 105 -7.77 1.72 10.29
C SER A 105 -6.37 2.04 10.79
N ALA A 106 -6.11 3.30 11.14
CA ALA A 106 -4.83 3.69 11.73
C ALA A 106 -4.56 2.95 13.04
N GLN A 107 -5.58 2.78 13.90
CA GLN A 107 -5.45 2.05 15.15
C GLN A 107 -5.09 0.57 14.92
N VAL A 108 -5.66 -0.07 13.90
CA VAL A 108 -5.31 -1.44 13.52
C VAL A 108 -3.84 -1.54 13.10
N LEU A 109 -3.35 -0.60 12.29
CA LEU A 109 -1.94 -0.56 11.89
C LEU A 109 -1.03 -0.29 13.09
N LEU A 110 -1.34 0.69 13.94
CA LEU A 110 -0.53 1.00 15.12
C LEU A 110 -0.41 -0.20 16.07
N ASN A 111 -1.53 -0.91 16.30
CA ASN A 111 -1.53 -2.11 17.14
C ASN A 111 -0.74 -3.26 16.51
N GLY A 112 -0.69 -3.33 15.18
CA GLY A 112 0.04 -4.36 14.44
C GLY A 112 1.49 -4.01 14.10
N GLN A 113 1.98 -2.81 14.46
CA GLN A 113 3.32 -2.37 14.13
C GLN A 113 4.36 -3.22 14.89
N LEU A 114 5.31 -3.79 14.18
CA LEU A 114 6.34 -4.66 14.76
C LEU A 114 7.40 -3.83 15.51
N ALA A 115 8.12 -4.49 16.44
CA ALA A 115 9.25 -3.87 17.14
C ALA A 115 10.36 -3.39 16.20
N THR A 116 10.47 -4.01 15.02
CA THR A 116 11.37 -3.63 13.92
C THR A 116 10.94 -2.38 13.17
N GLY A 117 9.77 -1.81 13.51
CA GLY A 117 9.25 -0.52 13.06
C GLY A 117 8.34 -0.57 11.84
N GLY A 118 8.37 -1.64 11.04
CA GLY A 118 7.45 -1.83 9.93
C GLY A 118 6.30 -2.79 10.25
N TRP A 119 5.72 -3.37 9.20
CA TRP A 119 4.63 -4.34 9.28
C TRP A 119 4.97 -5.63 8.52
N PHE A 120 4.31 -6.71 8.90
CA PHE A 120 4.17 -7.90 8.05
C PHE A 120 2.87 -7.80 7.25
N TYR A 121 2.64 -8.72 6.30
CA TYR A 121 1.46 -8.65 5.42
C TYR A 121 0.12 -8.61 6.16
N SER A 122 0.05 -9.19 7.36
CA SER A 122 -1.18 -9.26 8.15
C SER A 122 -0.97 -8.90 9.61
N VAL A 123 -2.07 -8.52 10.24
CA VAL A 123 -2.14 -8.20 11.67
C VAL A 123 -3.35 -8.91 12.27
N ASN A 124 -3.24 -9.28 13.54
CA ASN A 124 -4.36 -9.80 14.31
C ASN A 124 -5.01 -8.65 15.07
N VAL A 125 -6.22 -8.28 14.67
CA VAL A 125 -6.96 -7.20 15.27
C VAL A 125 -7.26 -7.53 16.73
N GLY A 126 -6.91 -6.60 17.64
CA GLY A 126 -7.12 -6.71 19.07
C GLY A 126 -6.16 -7.64 19.80
N ALA A 127 -5.12 -8.12 19.13
CA ALA A 127 -3.96 -8.72 19.78
C ALA A 127 -2.74 -7.83 19.52
N ALA A 128 -1.79 -7.83 20.47
CA ALA A 128 -0.47 -7.29 20.20
C ALA A 128 0.20 -8.10 19.06
N PRO A 129 1.21 -7.53 18.37
CA PRO A 129 1.96 -8.28 17.38
C PRO A 129 2.51 -9.56 18.03
N GLY A 130 2.31 -10.69 17.35
CA GLY A 130 2.74 -11.99 17.85
C GLY A 130 4.26 -12.16 17.80
N ARG A 131 4.73 -13.41 17.71
CA ARG A 131 6.17 -13.72 17.55
C ARG A 131 6.76 -13.26 16.20
N GLN A 132 5.98 -12.62 15.33
CA GLN A 132 6.45 -12.09 14.05
C GLN A 132 7.46 -10.97 14.30
N ARG A 133 8.69 -11.17 13.84
CA ARG A 133 9.79 -10.21 14.01
C ARG A 133 10.25 -9.58 12.71
N LYS A 134 9.61 -9.91 11.59
CA LYS A 134 10.07 -9.53 10.25
C LYS A 134 9.11 -8.54 9.62
N SER A 135 9.60 -7.34 9.36
CA SER A 135 8.90 -6.35 8.55
C SER A 135 9.21 -6.54 7.08
N THR A 136 8.29 -6.08 6.22
CA THR A 136 8.42 -6.20 4.78
C THR A 136 8.06 -4.92 4.03
N LEU A 137 8.84 -4.62 2.99
CA LEU A 137 8.55 -3.65 1.93
C LEU A 137 7.83 -4.29 0.75
N ASP A 138 7.77 -5.63 0.74
CA ASP A 138 7.17 -6.40 -0.34
C ASP A 138 5.72 -6.02 -0.56
N ASP A 139 5.33 -5.94 -1.83
CA ASP A 139 4.01 -5.51 -2.28
C ASP A 139 3.49 -4.26 -1.56
N ASP A 140 4.39 -3.29 -1.36
CA ASP A 140 4.08 -1.98 -0.78
C ASP A 140 3.54 -2.04 0.65
N THR A 141 3.75 -3.14 1.38
CA THR A 141 3.15 -3.40 2.70
C THR A 141 3.47 -2.31 3.73
N THR A 142 4.74 -2.18 4.15
CA THR A 142 5.12 -1.15 5.14
C THR A 142 5.00 0.26 4.57
N THR A 143 5.32 0.44 3.29
CA THR A 143 5.33 1.74 2.63
C THR A 143 3.92 2.31 2.47
N ALA A 144 2.90 1.52 2.12
CA ALA A 144 1.52 1.98 2.11
C ALA A 144 1.01 2.32 3.52
N ALA A 145 1.30 1.47 4.50
CA ALA A 145 0.92 1.71 5.89
C ALA A 145 1.47 3.04 6.42
N VAL A 146 2.76 3.30 6.25
CA VAL A 146 3.37 4.55 6.74
C VAL A 146 2.89 5.76 5.95
N ARG A 147 2.67 5.66 4.62
CA ARG A 147 2.13 6.79 3.84
C ARG A 147 0.76 7.21 4.33
N PHE A 148 -0.13 6.25 4.60
CA PHE A 148 -1.44 6.53 5.16
C PHE A 148 -1.34 7.20 6.55
N LEU A 149 -0.50 6.68 7.45
CA LEU A 149 -0.30 7.28 8.77
C LEU A 149 0.25 8.72 8.68
N MET A 150 1.20 8.99 7.78
CA MET A 150 1.73 10.34 7.55
C MET A 150 0.66 11.32 7.06
N ARG A 151 -0.18 10.89 6.11
CA ARG A 151 -1.28 11.74 5.59
C ARG A 151 -2.30 12.04 6.69
N LEU A 152 -2.66 11.03 7.49
CA LEU A 152 -3.56 11.21 8.65
C LEU A 152 -2.96 12.16 9.70
N ASP A 153 -1.68 11.98 10.03
CA ASP A 153 -0.95 12.80 10.99
C ASP A 153 -0.97 14.28 10.57
N LYS A 154 -0.58 14.56 9.32
CA LYS A 154 -0.63 15.90 8.74
C LYS A 154 -2.03 16.50 8.75
N LEU A 155 -3.03 15.73 8.30
CA LEU A 155 -4.40 16.22 8.16
C LEU A 155 -5.05 16.53 9.51
N THR A 156 -4.66 15.82 10.57
CA THR A 156 -5.12 16.06 11.95
C THR A 156 -4.26 17.08 12.70
N GLY A 157 -3.31 17.72 12.02
CA GLY A 157 -2.46 18.76 12.57
C GLY A 157 -1.44 18.26 13.59
N PHE A 158 -0.96 17.02 13.43
CA PHE A 158 0.07 16.40 14.27
C PHE A 158 -0.31 16.26 15.75
N LYS A 159 -1.62 16.22 16.04
CA LYS A 159 -2.15 16.16 17.43
C LYS A 159 -2.21 14.75 17.98
N ASP A 160 -2.23 13.74 17.12
CA ASP A 160 -2.32 12.34 17.52
C ASP A 160 -0.91 11.76 17.72
N ARG A 161 -0.45 11.76 18.98
CA ARG A 161 0.90 11.31 19.35
C ARG A 161 1.18 9.86 18.94
N ALA A 162 0.17 8.99 18.94
CA ALA A 162 0.35 7.58 18.60
C ALA A 162 0.56 7.41 17.10
N VAL A 163 -0.24 8.10 16.28
CA VAL A 163 -0.07 8.15 14.81
C VAL A 163 1.30 8.73 14.47
N HIS A 164 1.66 9.88 15.04
CA HIS A 164 2.94 10.53 14.81
C HIS A 164 4.12 9.60 15.14
N ALA A 165 4.13 9.02 16.34
CA ALA A 165 5.20 8.12 16.78
C ALA A 165 5.27 6.85 15.92
N GLY A 166 4.12 6.30 15.51
CA GLY A 166 4.06 5.14 14.63
C GLY A 166 4.67 5.42 13.25
N ALA A 167 4.31 6.55 12.65
CA ALA A 167 4.87 6.98 11.36
C ALA A 167 6.39 7.21 11.46
N LYS A 168 6.84 7.96 12.46
CA LYS A 168 8.26 8.24 12.71
C LYS A 168 9.08 6.96 12.89
N ARG A 169 8.59 6.01 13.70
CA ARG A 169 9.25 4.74 13.94
C ARG A 169 9.42 3.91 12.66
N ALA A 170 8.42 3.88 11.79
CA ALA A 170 8.52 3.19 10.50
C ALA A 170 9.55 3.85 9.59
N LEU A 171 9.52 5.18 9.48
CA LEU A 171 10.50 5.93 8.69
C LEU A 171 11.93 5.76 9.21
N ASP A 172 12.14 5.80 10.52
CA ASP A 172 13.45 5.58 11.14
C ASP A 172 13.97 4.15 10.85
N ALA A 173 13.09 3.15 10.91
CA ALA A 173 13.45 1.78 10.54
C ALA A 173 13.84 1.67 9.05
N MET A 174 13.06 2.28 8.15
CA MET A 174 13.34 2.31 6.72
C MET A 174 14.70 2.94 6.39
N LEU A 175 15.05 4.04 7.06
CA LEU A 175 16.37 4.68 6.91
C LEU A 175 17.49 3.78 7.45
N ARG A 176 17.27 3.14 8.61
CA ARG A 176 18.26 2.25 9.25
C ARG A 176 18.64 1.06 8.36
N VAL A 177 17.71 0.56 7.55
CA VAL A 177 17.91 -0.63 6.71
C VAL A 177 18.26 -0.32 5.26
N GLN A 178 18.52 0.95 4.91
CA GLN A 178 19.03 1.31 3.60
C GLN A 178 20.50 0.90 3.45
N PHE A 179 20.84 0.30 2.32
CA PHE A 179 22.21 -0.08 2.00
C PHE A 179 23.08 1.13 1.62
N PRO A 180 24.42 1.00 1.68
CA PRO A 180 25.34 2.09 1.33
C PRO A 180 25.18 2.59 -0.10
N ASN A 181 24.77 1.73 -1.04
CA ASN A 181 24.50 2.09 -2.42
C ASN A 181 23.14 2.77 -2.62
N GLY A 182 22.31 2.90 -1.58
CA GLY A 182 20.99 3.52 -1.63
C GLY A 182 19.81 2.55 -1.79
N ALA A 183 20.08 1.25 -1.99
CA ALA A 183 19.05 0.23 -2.17
C ALA A 183 18.42 -0.25 -0.85
N TRP A 184 17.44 -1.14 -0.96
CA TRP A 184 16.89 -1.92 0.15
C TRP A 184 16.80 -3.40 -0.17
N TYR A 185 16.80 -4.21 0.90
CA TYR A 185 16.27 -5.56 0.86
C TYR A 185 14.78 -5.47 1.24
N MET A 186 13.93 -6.30 0.63
CA MET A 186 12.49 -6.28 0.89
C MET A 186 12.13 -6.62 2.35
N TRP A 187 13.02 -7.26 3.12
CA TRP A 187 12.71 -7.68 4.49
C TRP A 187 13.75 -7.19 5.49
N TRP A 188 13.33 -7.03 6.75
CA TRP A 188 14.26 -6.89 7.86
C TRP A 188 13.68 -7.41 9.17
N ASP A 189 14.56 -7.95 9.99
CA ASP A 189 14.34 -8.43 11.35
C ASP A 189 15.44 -7.88 12.28
N GLU A 190 15.36 -8.27 13.56
CA GLU A 190 16.37 -7.95 14.58
C GLU A 190 16.96 -9.25 15.19
N PRO A 191 18.30 -9.35 15.34
CA PRO A 191 19.29 -8.30 15.06
C PRO A 191 19.49 -8.08 13.56
N SER A 192 19.51 -6.83 13.12
CA SER A 192 19.76 -6.51 11.71
C SER A 192 21.18 -6.89 11.29
N PRO A 193 21.38 -7.45 10.08
CA PRO A 193 22.72 -7.74 9.58
C PRO A 193 23.54 -6.44 9.43
N ASP A 194 24.87 -6.54 9.55
CA ASP A 194 25.76 -5.42 9.30
C ASP A 194 25.70 -5.01 7.82
N ARG A 195 24.99 -3.90 7.55
CA ARG A 195 24.81 -3.32 6.21
C ARG A 195 25.93 -2.35 5.82
N SER A 196 27.07 -2.36 6.49
CA SER A 196 28.19 -1.48 6.15
C SER A 196 28.77 -1.76 4.76
N ALA A 197 29.51 -0.79 4.22
CA ALA A 197 30.21 -0.94 2.94
C ALA A 197 31.24 -2.09 2.92
N ARG A 198 31.62 -2.61 4.09
CA ARG A 198 32.46 -3.81 4.23
C ARG A 198 31.77 -5.05 3.69
N ASN A 199 30.48 -5.22 4.01
CA ASN A 199 29.68 -6.37 3.59
C ASN A 199 28.86 -6.08 2.32
N TYR A 200 28.55 -4.79 2.08
CA TYR A 200 27.77 -4.31 0.95
C TYR A 200 28.51 -3.19 0.21
N PRO A 201 29.65 -3.51 -0.43
CA PRO A 201 30.40 -2.54 -1.21
C PRO A 201 29.57 -1.97 -2.36
N VAL A 202 29.80 -0.69 -2.66
CA VAL A 202 29.09 0.03 -3.73
C VAL A 202 29.81 -0.24 -5.06
N PHE A 203 29.13 -0.92 -5.97
CA PHE A 203 29.62 -1.19 -7.32
C PHE A 203 28.58 -0.77 -8.36
N ARG A 204 29.06 -0.32 -9.52
CA ARG A 204 28.23 -0.25 -10.72
C ARG A 204 27.93 -1.66 -11.22
N ALA A 205 26.68 -1.88 -11.64
CA ALA A 205 26.24 -3.13 -12.24
C ALA A 205 27.06 -3.47 -13.48
N ARG A 206 27.37 -4.76 -13.65
CA ARG A 206 28.22 -5.29 -14.71
C ARG A 206 27.96 -6.77 -14.93
N TYR A 207 28.20 -7.25 -16.14
CA TYR A 207 28.17 -8.68 -16.43
C TYR A 207 29.42 -9.38 -15.87
N PRO A 208 29.28 -10.54 -15.22
CA PRO A 208 30.42 -11.36 -14.86
C PRO A 208 31.08 -11.94 -16.12
N LYS A 209 32.40 -12.16 -16.11
CA LYS A 209 33.13 -12.77 -17.24
C LYS A 209 32.60 -14.16 -17.61
N ALA A 210 32.16 -14.91 -16.61
CA ALA A 210 31.48 -16.19 -16.77
C ALA A 210 30.15 -16.12 -16.01
N TRP A 211 29.06 -16.49 -16.68
CA TRP A 211 27.73 -16.58 -16.08
C TRP A 211 27.24 -18.03 -16.15
N PRO A 212 26.98 -18.71 -15.02
CA PRO A 212 26.61 -20.13 -15.01
C PRO A 212 25.27 -20.45 -15.69
N ARG A 213 24.49 -19.44 -16.10
CA ARG A 213 23.13 -19.60 -16.66
C ARG A 213 22.18 -20.44 -15.79
N GLN A 214 22.52 -20.58 -14.51
CA GLN A 214 21.69 -21.22 -13.50
C GLN A 214 21.12 -20.12 -12.60
N TRP A 215 19.79 -20.10 -12.49
CA TRP A 215 19.10 -19.25 -11.54
C TRP A 215 19.18 -19.88 -10.15
N ASP A 216 19.88 -19.23 -9.21
CA ASP A 216 20.06 -19.78 -7.85
C ASP A 216 18.86 -19.56 -6.93
N ASN A 217 17.93 -18.66 -7.30
CA ASN A 217 16.77 -18.22 -6.53
C ASN A 217 17.07 -17.85 -5.05
N LYS A 218 18.30 -17.43 -4.73
CA LYS A 218 18.71 -17.10 -3.35
C LYS A 218 18.60 -15.60 -3.11
N TRP A 219 17.49 -15.16 -2.52
CA TRP A 219 17.13 -13.73 -2.43
C TRP A 219 17.74 -12.94 -1.27
N THR A 220 18.26 -13.61 -0.23
CA THR A 220 18.66 -12.96 1.03
C THR A 220 19.76 -11.92 0.84
N GLY A 221 19.52 -10.70 1.36
CA GLY A 221 20.53 -9.64 1.42
C GLY A 221 20.84 -8.97 0.08
N ARG A 222 19.99 -9.12 -0.94
CA ARG A 222 20.19 -8.47 -2.25
C ARG A 222 19.53 -7.08 -2.29
N TYR A 223 19.89 -6.33 -3.34
CA TYR A 223 19.28 -5.05 -3.70
C TYR A 223 18.05 -5.29 -4.57
N PHE A 224 16.89 -4.76 -4.18
CA PHE A 224 15.61 -5.08 -4.84
C PHE A 224 15.10 -3.98 -5.76
N LEU A 225 14.75 -4.38 -6.98
CA LEU A 225 13.95 -3.59 -7.93
C LEU A 225 12.58 -4.22 -8.22
N ASN A 226 12.31 -5.41 -7.66
CA ASN A 226 11.05 -6.12 -7.81
C ASN A 226 9.88 -5.35 -7.19
N ASP A 227 8.67 -5.53 -7.73
CA ASP A 227 7.39 -5.03 -7.20
C ASP A 227 7.41 -3.56 -6.75
N ASN A 228 8.13 -2.73 -7.53
CA ASN A 228 8.30 -1.31 -7.28
C ASN A 228 8.87 -0.97 -5.89
N VAL A 229 9.54 -1.89 -5.19
CA VAL A 229 10.04 -1.65 -3.82
C VAL A 229 10.85 -0.35 -3.75
N THR A 230 11.83 -0.16 -4.64
CA THR A 230 12.67 1.06 -4.64
C THR A 230 11.85 2.32 -4.95
N GLN A 231 10.93 2.26 -5.91
CA GLN A 231 10.07 3.38 -6.30
C GLN A 231 9.11 3.78 -5.18
N ASN A 232 8.53 2.80 -4.49
CA ASN A 232 7.62 3.01 -3.36
C ASN A 232 8.37 3.61 -2.17
N MET A 233 9.61 3.17 -1.91
CA MET A 233 10.49 3.78 -0.91
C MET A 233 10.79 5.25 -1.24
N ILE A 234 11.19 5.57 -2.48
CA ILE A 234 11.45 6.94 -2.94
C ILE A 234 10.21 7.82 -2.72
N ARG A 235 9.04 7.40 -3.23
CA ARG A 235 7.77 8.14 -3.06
C ARG A 235 7.44 8.38 -1.59
N THR A 236 7.64 7.36 -0.75
CA THR A 236 7.35 7.42 0.68
C THR A 236 8.27 8.40 1.40
N LEU A 237 9.57 8.38 1.11
CA LEU A 237 10.55 9.28 1.71
C LEU A 237 10.38 10.73 1.23
N LEU A 238 10.02 10.94 -0.03
CA LEU A 238 9.67 12.28 -0.52
C LEU A 238 8.40 12.82 0.15
N LEU A 239 7.39 11.98 0.35
CA LEU A 239 6.21 12.35 1.15
C LEU A 239 6.60 12.67 2.59
N ALA A 240 7.46 11.87 3.22
CA ALA A 240 7.94 12.13 4.57
C ALA A 240 8.67 13.47 4.68
N HIS A 241 9.48 13.83 3.69
CA HIS A 241 10.11 15.15 3.62
C HIS A 241 9.07 16.27 3.51
N ALA A 242 8.07 16.13 2.63
CA ALA A 242 7.00 17.11 2.46
C ALA A 242 6.03 17.23 3.66
N VAL A 243 5.96 16.20 4.50
CA VAL A 243 5.11 16.17 5.71
C VAL A 243 5.86 16.69 6.94
N TYR A 244 7.09 16.24 7.16
CA TYR A 244 7.85 16.50 8.40
C TYR A 244 9.01 17.49 8.24
N GLY A 245 9.40 17.85 7.01
CA GLY A 245 10.46 18.83 6.74
C GLY A 245 11.89 18.35 7.01
N GLU A 246 12.09 17.10 7.46
CA GLU A 246 13.43 16.60 7.77
C GLU A 246 14.23 16.26 6.50
N ALA A 247 15.40 16.90 6.34
CA ALA A 247 16.25 16.74 5.15
C ALA A 247 16.76 15.30 4.93
N ARG A 248 16.87 14.50 6.00
CA ARG A 248 17.34 13.10 5.93
C ARG A 248 16.47 12.22 5.04
N PHE A 249 15.17 12.51 4.93
CA PHE A 249 14.27 11.75 4.07
C PHE A 249 14.55 12.01 2.59
N LYS A 250 14.70 13.28 2.20
CA LYS A 250 15.11 13.66 0.84
C LYS A 250 16.47 13.06 0.49
N ALA A 251 17.46 13.20 1.38
CA ALA A 251 18.80 12.65 1.15
C ALA A 251 18.78 11.12 0.96
N SER A 252 17.92 10.39 1.69
CA SER A 252 17.76 8.95 1.51
C SER A 252 17.07 8.59 0.18
N ALA A 253 16.08 9.36 -0.24
CA ALA A 253 15.42 9.20 -1.54
C ALA A 253 16.40 9.48 -2.71
N GLU A 254 17.27 10.48 -2.58
CA GLU A 254 18.30 10.81 -3.57
C GLU A 254 19.30 9.66 -3.73
N ARG A 255 19.80 9.09 -2.62
CA ARG A 255 20.66 7.89 -2.68
C ARG A 255 19.99 6.71 -3.38
N ALA A 256 18.68 6.56 -3.22
CA ALA A 256 17.92 5.54 -3.95
C ALA A 256 17.81 5.85 -5.45
N GLY A 257 17.78 7.12 -5.85
CA GLY A 257 17.95 7.54 -7.24
C GLY A 257 19.33 7.18 -7.78
N ASP A 258 20.40 7.45 -7.01
CA ASP A 258 21.77 7.07 -7.37
C ASP A 258 21.91 5.55 -7.53
N PHE A 259 21.24 4.76 -6.66
CA PHE A 259 21.16 3.31 -6.80
C PHE A 259 20.58 2.90 -8.15
N LEU A 260 19.48 3.53 -8.60
CA LEU A 260 18.86 3.20 -9.88
C LEU A 260 19.81 3.44 -11.06
N ILE A 261 20.68 4.46 -10.98
CA ILE A 261 21.73 4.70 -11.97
C ILE A 261 22.81 3.62 -11.88
N LEU A 262 23.26 3.29 -10.66
CA LEU A 262 24.26 2.23 -10.42
C LEU A 262 23.80 0.85 -10.89
N ALA A 263 22.48 0.58 -10.81
CA ALA A 263 21.87 -0.69 -11.17
C ALA A 263 21.70 -0.89 -12.68
N GLN A 264 21.95 0.12 -13.51
CA GLN A 264 21.88 -0.01 -14.97
C GLN A 264 23.01 -0.90 -15.49
N MET A 265 22.62 -1.97 -16.18
CA MET A 265 23.56 -2.82 -16.89
C MET A 265 24.20 -2.04 -18.05
N PRO A 266 25.48 -2.29 -18.37
CA PRO A 266 26.06 -1.74 -19.59
C PRO A 266 25.37 -2.31 -20.84
N GLU A 267 25.56 -1.66 -21.98
CA GLU A 267 25.16 -2.21 -23.27
C GLU A 267 25.75 -3.63 -23.46
N PRO A 268 24.98 -4.58 -24.03
CA PRO A 268 25.42 -5.96 -24.27
C PRO A 268 26.70 -6.08 -25.10
#